data_AF-A0AAP3E593-F1
#
_entry.id   AF-A0AAP3E593-F1
#
_cell.length_a   1.000
_cell.length_b   1.000
_cell.length_c   1.000
_cell.angle_alpha   90.00
_cell.angle_beta   90.00
_cell.angle_gamma   90.00
#
_symmetry.space_group_name_H-M   'P 1'
#
loop_
_entity.id
_entity.type
_entity.pdbx_description
1 polymer ?
#
loop_
_entity_poly.entity_id
_entity_poly.type
_entity_poly.pdbx_seq_one_letter_code
_entity_poly.pdbx_strand_id
1 'polypeptide(L)'
;MDLRFGSISRDPRAIVASVLGVSLVAAALGGALGFGLQTLGGYETVTVLAIPFTVSPLSFAAYAGVSVGTFLVTLALVFVAVEHLEDEQF
;
A
#
# COMPACT_ATOMS: atom_id res chain seq x y z
N MET A 1 4.22 -33.61 4.52
CA MET A 1 4.67 -32.22 4.72
C MET A 1 3.41 -31.37 4.65
N ASP A 2 2.73 -31.19 5.78
CA ASP A 2 1.44 -30.49 5.85
C ASP A 2 1.69 -28.98 5.71
N LEU A 3 1.44 -28.45 4.51
CA LEU A 3 1.32 -27.01 4.30
C LEU A 3 -0.07 -26.60 4.83
N ARG A 4 -0.15 -26.41 6.15
CA ARG A 4 -1.25 -25.65 6.76
C ARG A 4 -1.13 -24.23 6.24
N PHE A 5 -1.80 -23.94 5.12
CA PHE A 5 -2.19 -22.58 4.79
C PHE A 5 -2.96 -22.07 6.00
N GLY A 6 -2.31 -21.15 6.73
CA GLY A 6 -2.84 -20.60 7.97
C GLY A 6 -4.24 -20.10 7.69
N SER A 7 -5.17 -20.44 8.59
CA SER A 7 -6.50 -19.86 8.63
C SER A 7 -6.36 -18.36 8.45
N ILE A 8 -6.83 -17.82 7.33
CA ILE A 8 -7.02 -16.38 7.18
C ILE A 8 -8.02 -16.02 8.27
N SER A 9 -7.55 -15.42 9.36
CA SER A 9 -8.45 -15.00 10.43
C SER A 9 -9.38 -13.94 9.85
N ARG A 10 -10.69 -14.22 9.83
CA ARG A 10 -11.74 -13.23 9.55
C ARG A 10 -11.88 -12.19 10.68
N ASP A 11 -10.83 -11.98 11.48
CA ASP A 11 -10.84 -10.98 12.52
C ASP A 11 -10.66 -9.60 11.87
N PRO A 12 -11.65 -8.70 11.95
CA PRO A 12 -11.57 -7.39 11.32
C PRO A 12 -10.36 -6.59 11.82
N ARG A 13 -9.92 -6.83 13.07
CA ARG A 13 -8.71 -6.23 13.64
C ARG A 13 -7.44 -6.73 12.95
N ALA A 14 -7.37 -8.01 12.61
CA ALA A 14 -6.22 -8.59 11.92
C ALA A 14 -6.11 -8.06 10.48
N ILE A 15 -7.24 -7.87 9.80
CA ILE A 15 -7.31 -7.27 8.45
C ILE A 15 -6.87 -5.81 8.49
N VAL A 16 -7.38 -5.02 9.43
CA VAL A 16 -6.97 -3.61 9.58
C VAL A 16 -5.48 -3.52 9.90
N ALA A 17 -4.97 -4.38 10.78
CA ALA A 17 -3.55 -4.42 11.13
C ALA A 17 -2.67 -4.81 9.93
N SER A 18 -3.12 -5.73 9.07
CA SER A 18 -2.37 -6.13 7.87
C SER A 18 -2.37 -5.03 6.81
N VAL A 19 -3.51 -4.37 6.55
CA VAL A 19 -3.59 -3.23 5.64
C VAL A 19 -2.68 -2.09 6.10
N LEU A 20 -2.75 -1.75 7.39
CA LEU A 20 -1.87 -0.73 7.96
C LEU A 20 -0.41 -1.15 7.88
N GLY A 21 -0.08 -2.39 8.23
CA GLY A 21 1.28 -2.92 8.20
C GLY A 21 1.88 -2.87 6.78
N VAL A 22 1.15 -3.34 5.77
CA VAL A 22 1.60 -3.31 4.37
C VAL A 22 1.74 -1.87 3.86
N SER A 23 0.82 -0.98 4.24
CA SER A 23 0.91 0.45 3.88
C SER A 23 2.14 1.12 4.50
N LEU A 24 2.47 0.76 5.75
CA LEU A 24 3.65 1.27 6.46
C LEU A 24 4.96 0.76 5.82
N VAL A 25 5.00 -0.51 5.43
CA VAL A 25 6.13 -1.09 4.70
C VAL A 25 6.30 -0.42 3.33
N ALA A 26 5.21 -0.19 2.61
CA ALA A 26 5.24 0.55 1.34
C ALA A 26 5.74 1.98 1.53
N ALA A 27 5.30 2.68 2.58
CA ALA A 27 5.77 4.02 2.91
C ALA A 27 7.28 4.03 3.23
N ALA A 28 7.76 3.07 4.01
CA ALA A 28 9.18 2.95 4.35
C ALA A 28 10.05 2.69 3.09
N LEU A 29 9.60 1.80 2.20
CA LEU A 29 10.27 1.52 0.92
C LEU A 29 10.25 2.75 0.00
N GLY A 30 9.12 3.43 -0.11
CA GLY A 30 9.00 4.68 -0.87
C GLY A 30 9.97 5.74 -0.35
N GLY A 31 10.02 5.93 0.97
CA GLY A 31 10.95 6.87 1.60
C GLY A 31 12.42 6.51 1.36
N ALA A 32 12.78 5.24 1.46
CA ALA A 32 14.13 4.77 1.18
C ALA A 32 14.55 5.02 -0.28
N LEU A 33 13.64 4.78 -1.23
CA LEU A 33 13.87 5.09 -2.65
C LEU A 33 14.02 6.60 -2.88
N GLY A 34 13.17 7.42 -2.27
CA GLY A 34 13.27 8.88 -2.36
C GLY A 34 14.59 9.42 -1.80
N PHE A 35 15.05 8.87 -0.68
CA PHE A 35 16.36 9.20 -0.11
C PHE A 35 17.52 8.75 -1.01
N GLY A 36 17.44 7.55 -1.57
CA GLY A 36 18.42 7.04 -2.54
C GLY A 36 18.53 7.94 -3.77
N LEU A 37 17.40 8.37 -4.34
CA LEU A 37 17.39 9.27 -5.51
C LEU A 37 18.00 10.64 -5.22
N GLN A 38 17.74 11.22 -4.05
CA GLN A 38 18.37 12.48 -3.64
C GLN A 38 19.88 12.33 -3.46
N THR A 39 20.31 11.28 -2.76
CA THR A 39 21.72 11.08 -2.36
C THR A 39 22.62 10.63 -3.51
N LEU A 40 22.13 9.76 -4.40
CA LEU A 40 22.90 9.28 -5.56
C LEU A 40 22.83 10.23 -6.75
N GLY A 41 21.69 10.89 -6.95
CA GLY A 41 21.41 11.64 -8.17
C GLY A 41 21.48 13.16 -8.03
N GLY A 42 21.49 13.71 -6.81
CA GLY A 42 21.38 15.16 -6.59
C GLY A 42 20.07 15.76 -7.10
N TYR A 43 19.05 14.93 -7.35
CA TYR A 43 17.78 15.37 -7.91
C TYR A 43 16.93 16.03 -6.82
N GLU A 44 16.80 17.36 -6.87
CA GLU A 44 15.81 18.10 -6.07
C GLU A 44 14.42 18.04 -6.71
N THR A 45 14.36 17.83 -8.03
CA THR A 45 13.12 17.79 -8.82
C THR A 45 13.17 16.67 -9.87
N VAL A 46 12.06 15.95 -10.00
CA VAL A 46 11.84 14.90 -11.02
C VAL A 46 10.64 15.31 -11.86
N THR A 47 10.80 15.33 -13.18
CA THR A 47 9.72 15.62 -14.11
C THR A 47 9.05 14.34 -14.57
N VAL A 48 7.75 14.21 -14.32
CA VAL A 48 6.92 13.12 -14.87
C VAL A 48 5.91 13.76 -15.81
N LEU A 49 5.89 13.34 -17.09
CA LEU A 49 5.00 13.91 -18.11
C LEU A 49 5.08 15.44 -18.21
N ALA A 50 6.29 16.00 -18.14
CA ALA A 50 6.57 17.44 -18.12
C ALA A 50 6.04 18.22 -16.89
N ILE A 51 5.55 17.54 -15.86
CA ILE A 51 5.14 18.16 -14.59
C ILE A 51 6.30 18.01 -13.59
N PRO A 52 6.83 19.10 -13.02
CA PRO A 52 7.91 19.03 -12.03
C PRO A 52 7.37 18.61 -10.67
N PHE A 53 7.97 17.58 -10.09
CA PHE A 53 7.71 17.11 -8.73
C PHE A 53 8.94 17.32 -7.87
N THR A 54 8.77 17.91 -6.70
CA THR A 54 9.84 17.99 -5.70
C THR A 54 10.14 16.59 -5.18
N VAL A 55 11.38 16.14 -5.37
CA VAL A 55 11.84 14.87 -4.81
C VAL A 55 12.11 15.14 -3.35
N SER A 56 11.26 14.62 -2.47
CA SER A 56 11.57 14.53 -1.05
C SER A 56 11.31 13.10 -0.57
N PRO A 57 12.13 12.54 0.34
CA PRO A 57 11.92 11.20 0.87
C PRO A 57 10.55 11.09 1.52
N LEU A 58 10.09 12.16 2.17
CA LEU A 58 8.78 12.23 2.79
C LEU A 58 7.65 12.17 1.75
N SER A 59 7.78 12.88 0.63
CA SER A 59 6.80 12.86 -0.46
C SER A 59 6.68 11.48 -1.09
N PHE A 60 7.82 10.80 -1.32
CA PHE A 60 7.82 9.44 -1.85
C PHE A 60 7.25 8.42 -0.86
N ALA A 61 7.58 8.55 0.43
CA ALA A 61 7.01 7.70 1.48
C ALA A 61 5.48 7.86 1.57
N ALA A 62 5.00 9.11 1.57
CA ALA A 62 3.57 9.41 1.61
C ALA A 62 2.87 8.88 0.36
N TYR A 63 3.43 9.09 -0.84
CA TYR A 63 2.82 8.62 -2.08
C TYR A 63 2.73 7.09 -2.15
N ALA A 64 3.81 6.38 -1.79
CA ALA A 64 3.82 4.93 -1.77
C ALA A 64 2.86 4.35 -0.71
N GLY A 65 2.85 4.91 0.50
CA GLY A 65 1.95 4.49 1.57
C GLY A 65 0.48 4.71 1.22
N VAL A 66 0.13 5.90 0.72
CA VAL A 66 -1.26 6.23 0.36
C VAL A 66 -1.72 5.41 -0.84
N SER A 67 -0.93 5.28 -1.90
CA SER A 67 -1.32 4.52 -3.09
C SER A 67 -1.57 3.03 -2.77
N VAL A 68 -0.65 2.38 -2.05
CA VAL A 68 -0.81 0.99 -1.63
C VAL A 68 -1.96 0.84 -0.65
N GLY A 69 -2.09 1.74 0.33
CA GLY A 69 -3.18 1.73 1.29
C GLY A 69 -4.55 1.87 0.63
N THR A 70 -4.72 2.83 -0.27
CA THR A 70 -5.96 3.01 -1.04
C THR A 70 -6.28 1.78 -1.86
N PHE A 71 -5.30 1.20 -2.56
CA PHE A 71 -5.50 -0.04 -3.33
C PHE A 71 -6.00 -1.19 -2.46
N LEU A 72 -5.37 -1.43 -1.30
CA LEU A 72 -5.76 -2.51 -0.39
C LEU A 72 -7.14 -2.28 0.23
N VAL A 73 -7.48 -1.04 0.58
CA VAL A 73 -8.82 -0.68 1.09
C VAL A 73 -9.87 -0.93 0.01
N THR A 74 -9.63 -0.50 -1.23
CA THR A 74 -10.56 -0.75 -2.34
C THR A 74 -10.72 -2.25 -2.58
N LEU A 75 -9.63 -3.02 -2.57
CA LEU A 75 -9.68 -4.46 -2.73
C LEU A 75 -10.51 -5.13 -1.61
N ALA A 76 -10.30 -4.73 -0.35
CA ALA A 76 -11.07 -5.25 0.77
C ALA A 76 -12.57 -4.94 0.64
N LEU A 77 -12.93 -3.73 0.20
CA LEU A 77 -14.32 -3.36 -0.05
C LEU A 77 -14.96 -4.19 -1.15
N VAL A 78 -14.23 -4.51 -2.22
CA VAL A 78 -14.73 -5.39 -3.29
C VAL A 78 -15.03 -6.78 -2.75
N PHE A 79 -14.14 -7.36 -1.94
CA PHE A 79 -14.39 -8.68 -1.34
C PHE A 79 -15.60 -8.68 -0.40
N VAL A 80 -15.74 -7.65 0.44
CA VAL A 80 -16.92 -7.51 1.32
C VAL A 80 -18.21 -7.37 0.52
N ALA A 81 -18.20 -6.61 -0.58
CA ALA A 81 -19.36 -6.47 -1.44
C ALA A 81 -19.74 -7.80 -2.10
N VAL A 82 -18.76 -8.59 -2.56
CA VAL A 82 -19.01 -9.91 -3.15
C VAL A 82 -19.55 -10.90 -2.11
N GLU A 83 -18.95 -10.98 -0.91
CA GLU A 83 -19.47 -11.84 0.16
C GLU A 83 -20.93 -11.49 0.49
N HIS A 84 -21.27 -10.20 0.55
CA HIS A 84 -22.65 -9.79 0.85
C HIS A 84 -23.66 -10.18 -0.25
N LEU A 85 -23.23 -10.13 -1.51
CA LEU A 85 -24.05 -10.58 -2.64
C LEU A 85 -24.22 -12.10 -2.68
N GLU A 86 -23.20 -12.86 -2.28
CA GLU A 86 -23.29 -14.32 -2.16
C GLU A 86 -24.23 -14.74 -1.04
N ASP A 87 -24.21 -14.03 0.10
CA ASP A 87 -25.11 -14.27 1.23
C ASP A 87 -26.60 -13.99 0.91
N GLU A 88 -26.90 -13.07 -0.01
CA GLU A 88 -28.28 -12.74 -0.41
C GLU A 88 -28.89 -13.71 -1.45
N GLN A 89 -28.08 -14.57 -2.07
CA GLN A 89 -28.52 -15.46 -3.18
C GLN A 89 -28.81 -16.91 -2.76
N PHE A 90 -28.65 -17.26 -1.48
CA PHE A 90 -28.96 -18.58 -0.89
C PHE A 90 -29.85 -18.47 0.36
#